data_AF-A0A953HB87-F1
#
_entry.id   AF-A0A953HB87-F1
#
_cell.length_a   1.000
_cell.length_b   1.000
_cell.length_c   1.000
_cell.angle_alpha   90.00
_cell.angle_beta   90.00
_cell.angle_gamma   90.00
#
_symmetry.space_group_name_H-M   'P 1'
#
loop_
_entity.id
_entity.type
_entity.pdbx_description
1 polymer ?
#
loop_
_entity_poly.entity_id
_entity_poly.type
_entity_poly.pdbx_seq_one_letter_code
_entity_poly.pdbx_strand_id
1 'polypeptide(L)'
;MEQTPNLLLPYIMPSQAQKHVTHNEAIRTLDALVHLAVRDRNLTAPPASAQEGDRYIVPEGSTEEWSDRDGMIAAWQDEGWRFLEPRTGWVAWVNDEALLLVFDGTGWAAAGRETLAAPRTYYVRADGNDMNGGLADTAGGAFATIQHAVDTVAALDLSIHNVTIQIGAGTYGEPVVLKSLTGAGSVKLRGNPSAPGDVVIARAGSGACIQAVNVIGDWRIDGIRLTIASAGSDSWSLWANGPTTTLRYQNVDFGPSGRQVVAENGAFVRKEGPCFISGGGINHLFIRVAATYDANGGGDTTFVGAGLTANFSGQFAVCATGAILYQPNGVYVDAGAVTGVRYLVTRNAVIQKPGVGGLEYFPGNVDGSTEVGGQYA
;
A
#
# COMPACT_ATOMS: atom_id res chain seq x y z
N MET A 1 -45.53 25.78 -16.96
CA MET A 1 -44.28 25.34 -17.61
C MET A 1 -44.65 24.36 -18.72
N GLU A 2 -44.09 24.48 -19.93
CA GLU A 2 -44.42 23.57 -21.07
C GLU A 2 -43.43 22.41 -21.22
N GLN A 3 -42.29 22.49 -20.54
CA GLN A 3 -41.23 21.50 -20.57
C GLN A 3 -40.68 21.25 -19.17
N THR A 4 -39.96 20.15 -18.99
CA THR A 4 -39.22 19.87 -17.76
C THR A 4 -37.96 20.75 -17.64
N PRO A 5 -37.49 21.05 -16.41
CA PRO A 5 -36.41 22.00 -16.20
C PRO A 5 -35.02 21.49 -16.59
N ASN A 6 -34.70 20.19 -16.42
CA ASN A 6 -33.34 19.69 -16.63
C ASN A 6 -33.07 19.20 -18.05
N LEU A 7 -34.00 18.43 -18.62
CA LEU A 7 -33.87 17.74 -19.90
C LEU A 7 -34.70 18.39 -21.02
N LEU A 8 -35.48 19.43 -20.70
CA LEU A 8 -36.34 20.15 -21.64
C LEU A 8 -37.36 19.23 -22.34
N LEU A 9 -37.84 18.19 -21.64
CA LEU A 9 -38.82 17.25 -22.17
C LEU A 9 -40.20 17.92 -22.22
N PRO A 10 -40.93 17.85 -23.34
CA PRO A 10 -42.23 18.49 -23.46
C PRO A 10 -43.30 17.79 -22.61
N TYR A 11 -44.11 18.58 -21.93
CA TYR A 11 -45.31 18.10 -21.26
C TYR A 11 -46.48 17.96 -22.23
N ILE A 12 -47.36 17.00 -21.93
CA ILE A 12 -48.67 16.92 -22.59
C ILE A 12 -49.53 18.08 -22.06
N MET A 13 -50.15 18.83 -22.97
CA MET A 13 -51.06 19.94 -22.61
C MET A 13 -52.27 19.44 -21.80
N PRO A 14 -52.90 20.32 -20.99
CA PRO A 14 -54.13 19.99 -20.27
C PRO A 14 -55.29 19.52 -21.18
N SER A 15 -56.35 18.99 -20.56
CA SER A 15 -57.59 18.56 -21.25
C SER A 15 -57.45 17.37 -22.22
N GLN A 16 -56.38 16.59 -22.13
CA GLN A 16 -56.17 15.35 -22.89
C GLN A 16 -56.76 14.11 -22.18
N ALA A 17 -58.04 14.16 -21.79
CA ALA A 17 -58.73 13.09 -21.07
C ALA A 17 -57.94 12.58 -19.83
N GLN A 18 -57.39 13.50 -19.04
CA GLN A 18 -56.57 13.24 -17.84
C GLN A 18 -55.27 12.43 -18.03
N LYS A 19 -54.92 12.00 -19.25
CA LYS A 19 -53.64 11.30 -19.52
C LYS A 19 -52.41 12.15 -19.24
N HIS A 20 -52.53 13.46 -19.41
CA HIS A 20 -51.48 14.43 -19.10
C HIS A 20 -51.04 14.38 -17.63
N VAL A 21 -51.92 13.99 -16.69
CA VAL A 21 -51.59 13.95 -15.26
C VAL A 21 -50.52 12.89 -14.99
N THR A 22 -50.83 11.62 -15.23
CA THR A 22 -49.94 10.50 -14.92
C THR A 22 -48.70 10.48 -15.82
N HIS A 23 -48.83 10.87 -17.09
CA HIS A 23 -47.69 10.92 -18.00
C HIS A 23 -46.72 12.05 -17.61
N ASN A 24 -47.20 13.27 -17.37
CA ASN A 24 -46.31 14.37 -16.98
C ASN A 24 -45.66 14.10 -15.62
N GLU A 25 -46.32 13.37 -14.72
CA GLU A 25 -45.70 12.91 -13.48
C GLU A 25 -44.51 11.97 -13.72
N ALA A 26 -44.65 11.00 -14.64
CA ALA A 26 -43.56 10.11 -15.03
C ALA A 26 -42.42 10.88 -15.73
N ILE A 27 -42.76 11.85 -16.58
CA ILE A 27 -41.78 12.71 -17.26
C ILE A 27 -40.99 13.58 -16.26
N ARG A 28 -41.64 14.11 -15.22
CA ARG A 28 -40.95 14.80 -14.11
C ARG A 28 -39.97 13.90 -13.37
N THR A 29 -40.33 12.64 -13.14
CA THR A 29 -39.44 11.66 -12.50
C THR A 29 -38.24 11.37 -13.39
N LEU A 30 -38.46 11.18 -14.70
CA LEU A 30 -37.36 10.98 -15.66
C LEU A 30 -36.44 12.20 -15.73
N ASP A 31 -37.00 13.41 -15.72
CA ASP A 31 -36.22 14.65 -15.71
C ASP A 31 -35.30 14.78 -14.50
N ALA A 32 -35.77 14.35 -13.33
CA ALA A 32 -34.97 14.39 -12.12
C ALA A 32 -33.83 13.35 -12.14
N LEU A 33 -34.07 12.15 -12.68
CA LEU A 33 -33.18 10.99 -12.55
C LEU A 33 -32.23 10.75 -13.73
N VAL A 34 -32.62 11.08 -14.96
CA VAL A 34 -31.75 10.86 -16.12
C VAL A 34 -30.68 11.94 -16.15
N HIS A 35 -29.41 11.53 -16.30
CA HIS A 35 -28.24 12.40 -16.10
C HIS A 35 -28.31 13.12 -14.74
N LEU A 36 -28.53 12.34 -13.67
CA LEU A 36 -28.65 12.85 -12.31
C LEU A 36 -27.40 13.65 -11.93
N ALA A 37 -27.58 14.95 -11.77
CA ALA A 37 -26.59 15.87 -11.26
C ALA A 37 -27.20 16.62 -10.08
N VAL A 38 -26.58 16.49 -8.91
CA VAL A 38 -27.02 17.11 -7.67
C VAL A 38 -26.08 18.25 -7.32
N ARG A 39 -26.60 19.29 -6.67
CA ARG A 39 -25.81 20.46 -6.28
C ARG A 39 -24.88 20.16 -5.10
N ASP A 40 -25.40 19.44 -4.12
CA ASP A 40 -24.74 19.17 -2.85
C ASP A 40 -25.34 17.87 -2.27
N ARG A 41 -24.59 17.16 -1.43
CA ARG A 41 -24.99 15.92 -0.74
C ARG A 41 -24.85 15.96 0.79
N ASN A 42 -24.33 17.07 1.33
CA ASN A 42 -23.94 17.26 2.73
C ASN A 42 -24.77 18.36 3.43
N LEU A 43 -25.63 19.08 2.71
CA LEU A 43 -26.51 20.10 3.26
C LEU A 43 -27.64 19.48 4.11
N THR A 44 -27.73 19.80 5.40
CA THR A 44 -28.70 19.16 6.33
C THR A 44 -30.05 19.87 6.43
N ALA A 45 -30.27 20.97 5.71
CA ALA A 45 -31.54 21.68 5.64
C ALA A 45 -31.80 22.15 4.20
N PRO A 46 -33.05 22.11 3.70
CA PRO A 46 -33.37 22.60 2.36
C PRO A 46 -32.94 24.06 2.17
N PRO A 47 -32.35 24.42 1.01
CA PRO A 47 -32.06 25.82 0.72
C PRO A 47 -33.34 26.65 0.61
N ALA A 48 -33.40 27.80 1.30
CA ALA A 48 -34.54 28.71 1.24
C ALA A 48 -34.80 29.32 -0.15
N SER A 49 -33.84 29.19 -1.09
CA SER A 49 -33.89 29.74 -2.45
C SER A 49 -33.67 28.67 -3.52
N ALA A 50 -34.21 27.47 -3.32
CA ALA A 50 -34.15 26.42 -4.33
C ALA A 50 -34.84 26.84 -5.64
N GLN A 51 -34.23 26.49 -6.77
CA GLN A 51 -34.77 26.78 -8.11
C GLN A 51 -35.36 25.52 -8.72
N GLU A 52 -36.34 25.69 -9.62
CA GLU A 52 -36.97 24.57 -10.33
C GLU A 52 -35.91 23.70 -11.03
N GLY A 53 -35.95 22.39 -10.75
CA GLY A 53 -35.00 21.41 -11.28
C GLY A 53 -33.75 21.21 -10.42
N ASP A 54 -33.54 22.00 -9.37
CA ASP A 54 -32.46 21.76 -8.41
C ASP A 54 -32.65 20.40 -7.74
N ARG A 55 -31.53 19.69 -7.58
CA ARG A 55 -31.48 18.34 -7.03
C ARG A 55 -30.40 18.24 -5.97
N TYR A 56 -30.68 17.50 -4.90
CA TYR A 56 -29.78 17.27 -3.78
C TYR A 56 -29.86 15.81 -3.35
N ILE A 57 -28.80 15.29 -2.73
CA ILE A 57 -28.88 14.07 -1.93
C ILE A 57 -29.10 14.51 -0.48
N VAL A 58 -30.13 13.98 0.16
CA VAL A 58 -30.45 14.31 1.55
C VAL A 58 -29.46 13.57 2.46
N PRO A 59 -28.61 14.25 3.23
CA PRO A 59 -27.70 13.59 4.17
C PRO A 59 -28.44 13.04 5.38
N GLU A 60 -27.77 12.17 6.15
CA GLU A 60 -28.27 11.70 7.44
C GLU A 60 -28.46 12.87 8.42
N GLY A 61 -29.52 12.83 9.22
CA GLY A 61 -29.80 13.87 10.22
C GLY A 61 -30.35 15.17 9.62
N SER A 62 -31.01 15.08 8.47
CA SER A 62 -31.62 16.23 7.81
C SER A 62 -32.83 16.80 8.57
N THR A 63 -33.05 18.09 8.40
CA THR A 63 -34.03 18.89 9.14
C THR A 63 -35.09 19.49 8.21
N GLU A 64 -36.12 20.10 8.80
CA GLU A 64 -37.22 20.76 8.08
C GLU A 64 -37.95 19.82 7.10
N GLU A 65 -38.22 20.26 5.87
CA GLU A 65 -38.91 19.44 4.86
C GLU A 65 -38.12 18.19 4.44
N TRP A 66 -36.83 18.13 4.77
CA TRP A 66 -35.96 16.99 4.48
C TRP A 66 -35.89 15.96 5.61
N SER A 67 -36.54 16.20 6.75
CA SER A 67 -36.57 15.23 7.85
C SER A 67 -37.17 13.88 7.42
N ASP A 68 -36.55 12.79 7.90
CA ASP A 68 -36.91 11.40 7.57
C ASP A 68 -36.80 11.05 6.07
N ARG A 69 -35.89 11.72 5.34
CA ARG A 69 -35.62 11.50 3.90
C ARG A 69 -34.16 11.17 3.60
N ASP A 70 -33.41 10.78 4.61
CA ASP A 70 -31.99 10.47 4.53
C ASP A 70 -31.67 9.49 3.37
N GLY A 71 -30.66 9.83 2.57
CA GLY A 71 -30.21 9.09 1.40
C GLY A 71 -31.05 9.28 0.13
N MET A 72 -32.24 9.89 0.21
CA MET A 72 -33.09 10.14 -0.96
C MET A 72 -32.54 11.28 -1.83
N ILE A 73 -32.98 11.29 -3.09
CA ILE A 73 -32.78 12.45 -3.97
C ILE A 73 -33.95 13.40 -3.75
N ALA A 74 -33.67 14.62 -3.29
CA ALA A 74 -34.62 15.71 -3.20
C ALA A 74 -34.56 16.55 -4.48
N ALA A 75 -35.67 16.66 -5.22
CA ALA A 75 -35.79 17.48 -6.41
C ALA A 75 -36.82 18.59 -6.16
N TRP A 76 -36.44 19.86 -6.37
CA TRP A 76 -37.36 20.99 -6.29
C TRP A 76 -38.20 21.06 -7.57
N GLN A 77 -39.49 20.76 -7.44
CA GLN A 77 -40.43 20.68 -8.56
C GLN A 77 -41.79 21.25 -8.17
N ASP A 78 -42.39 22.05 -9.06
CA ASP A 78 -43.74 22.60 -8.88
C ASP A 78 -43.94 23.28 -7.49
N GLU A 79 -42.97 24.10 -7.07
CA GLU A 79 -42.96 24.83 -5.78
C GLU A 79 -42.85 23.95 -4.52
N GLY A 80 -42.38 22.70 -4.64
CA GLY A 80 -42.13 21.84 -3.48
C GLY A 80 -41.04 20.80 -3.69
N TRP A 81 -40.66 20.13 -2.61
CA TRP A 81 -39.69 19.02 -2.66
C TRP A 81 -40.38 17.70 -3.04
N ARG A 82 -39.86 17.08 -4.10
CA ARG A 82 -40.15 15.69 -4.46
C ARG A 82 -38.98 14.81 -4.04
N PHE A 83 -39.27 13.75 -3.32
CA PHE A 83 -38.25 12.78 -2.88
C PHE A 83 -38.31 11.50 -3.71
N LEU A 84 -37.15 11.05 -4.16
CA LEU A 84 -36.98 9.85 -4.97
C LEU A 84 -36.04 8.89 -4.26
N GLU A 85 -36.54 7.69 -3.97
CA GLU A 85 -35.78 6.63 -3.33
C GLU A 85 -34.77 6.01 -4.32
N PRO A 86 -33.47 6.03 -4.02
CA PRO A 86 -32.46 5.47 -4.92
C PRO A 86 -32.52 3.94 -4.96
N ARG A 87 -32.09 3.37 -6.09
CA ARG A 87 -31.91 1.93 -6.24
C ARG A 87 -30.43 1.62 -6.47
N THR A 88 -30.01 0.41 -6.06
CA THR A 88 -28.63 -0.06 -6.28
C THR A 88 -28.20 0.16 -7.72
N GLY A 89 -27.03 0.77 -7.92
CA GLY A 89 -26.45 1.08 -9.22
C GLY A 89 -26.86 2.43 -9.81
N TRP A 90 -27.73 3.22 -9.13
CA TRP A 90 -27.96 4.61 -9.54
C TRP A 90 -26.70 5.42 -9.40
N VAL A 91 -26.47 6.34 -10.34
CA VAL A 91 -25.28 7.16 -10.42
C VAL A 91 -25.67 8.63 -10.35
N ALA A 92 -24.95 9.42 -9.55
CA ALA A 92 -25.15 10.85 -9.41
C ALA A 92 -23.83 11.60 -9.53
N TRP A 93 -23.80 12.68 -10.30
CA TRP A 93 -22.70 13.64 -10.27
C TRP A 93 -22.98 14.71 -9.21
N VAL A 94 -22.03 14.95 -8.30
CA VAL A 94 -22.15 15.98 -7.25
C VAL A 94 -21.29 17.17 -7.65
N ASN A 95 -21.96 18.30 -7.90
CA ASN A 95 -21.34 19.46 -8.54
C ASN A 95 -20.28 20.14 -7.66
N ASP A 96 -20.53 20.26 -6.36
CA ASP A 96 -19.65 20.93 -5.39
C ASP A 96 -18.36 20.13 -5.11
N GLU A 97 -18.45 18.80 -5.10
CA GLU A 97 -17.32 17.89 -4.88
C GLU A 97 -16.61 17.48 -6.18
N ALA A 98 -17.20 17.79 -7.35
CA ALA A 98 -16.77 17.29 -8.66
C ALA A 98 -16.56 15.75 -8.66
N LEU A 99 -17.51 15.03 -8.05
CA LEU A 99 -17.41 13.61 -7.75
C LEU A 99 -18.59 12.83 -8.34
N LEU A 100 -18.29 11.66 -8.88
CA LEU A 100 -19.31 10.70 -9.28
C LEU A 100 -19.60 9.75 -8.11
N LEU A 101 -20.88 9.57 -7.77
CA LEU A 101 -21.33 8.62 -6.75
C LEU A 101 -22.14 7.50 -7.36
N VAL A 102 -22.12 6.33 -6.71
CA VAL A 102 -23.00 5.20 -6.97
C VAL A 102 -23.75 4.84 -5.68
N PHE A 103 -25.05 4.61 -5.79
CA PHE A 103 -25.82 4.04 -4.68
C PHE A 103 -25.56 2.53 -4.61
N ASP A 104 -24.95 2.04 -3.53
CA ASP A 104 -24.53 0.64 -3.38
C ASP A 104 -25.63 -0.30 -2.86
N GLY A 105 -26.80 0.24 -2.54
CA GLY A 105 -27.93 -0.47 -1.91
C GLY A 105 -28.11 -0.15 -0.44
N THR A 106 -27.11 0.48 0.19
CA THR A 106 -27.16 0.97 1.57
C THR A 106 -26.96 2.48 1.65
N GLY A 107 -26.14 3.05 0.77
CA GLY A 107 -25.87 4.48 0.73
C GLY A 107 -25.19 4.93 -0.56
N TRP A 108 -24.93 6.23 -0.67
CA TRP A 108 -24.18 6.82 -1.78
C TRP A 108 -22.67 6.80 -1.51
N ALA A 109 -21.92 6.09 -2.34
CA ALA A 109 -20.46 5.97 -2.24
C ALA A 109 -19.76 6.52 -3.49
N ALA A 110 -18.52 6.98 -3.35
CA ALA A 110 -17.71 7.43 -4.47
C ALA A 110 -17.53 6.33 -5.52
N ALA A 111 -17.67 6.67 -6.79
CA ALA A 111 -17.43 5.74 -7.88
C ALA A 111 -15.92 5.59 -8.13
N GLY A 112 -15.42 4.36 -8.08
CA GLY A 112 -14.01 4.05 -8.35
C GLY A 112 -13.14 4.02 -7.08
N ARG A 113 -11.82 4.13 -7.28
CA ARG A 113 -10.85 4.14 -6.18
C ARG A 113 -10.79 5.54 -5.57
N GLU A 114 -10.66 5.60 -4.25
CA GLU A 114 -10.34 6.87 -3.58
C GLU A 114 -8.99 7.37 -4.10
N THR A 115 -8.96 8.60 -4.63
CA THR A 115 -7.72 9.27 -5.04
C THR A 115 -7.24 10.17 -3.92
N LEU A 116 -6.00 9.98 -3.47
CA LEU A 116 -5.42 10.82 -2.44
C LEU A 116 -5.20 12.25 -2.95
N ALA A 117 -5.57 13.22 -2.11
CA ALA A 117 -5.30 14.65 -2.31
C ALA A 117 -4.17 15.19 -1.41
N ALA A 118 -3.66 14.36 -0.50
CA ALA A 118 -2.56 14.67 0.41
C ALA A 118 -1.87 13.38 0.88
N PRO A 119 -0.63 13.46 1.40
CA PRO A 119 0.01 12.34 2.08
C PRO A 119 -0.88 11.81 3.22
N ARG A 120 -0.90 10.49 3.40
CA ARG A 120 -1.72 9.84 4.44
C ARG A 120 -0.86 8.93 5.31
N THR A 121 -1.16 8.91 6.60
CA THR A 121 -0.57 7.96 7.54
C THR A 121 -1.66 7.01 8.03
N TYR A 122 -1.39 5.71 7.94
CA TYR A 122 -2.15 4.67 8.61
C TYR A 122 -1.35 4.12 9.78
N TYR A 123 -2.01 3.83 10.89
CA TYR A 123 -1.41 3.31 12.10
C TYR A 123 -1.77 1.84 12.28
N VAL A 124 -0.77 1.02 12.62
CA VAL A 124 -0.90 -0.40 12.95
C VAL A 124 -0.38 -0.59 14.37
N ARG A 125 -1.14 -1.23 15.25
CA ARG A 125 -0.75 -1.48 16.65
C ARG A 125 -1.20 -2.87 17.09
N ALA A 126 -0.43 -3.50 17.97
CA ALA A 126 -0.78 -4.82 18.51
C ALA A 126 -2.09 -4.82 19.35
N ASP A 127 -2.51 -3.65 19.85
CA ASP A 127 -3.78 -3.43 20.57
C ASP A 127 -4.89 -2.81 19.69
N GLY A 128 -4.68 -2.73 18.37
CA GLY A 128 -5.63 -2.19 17.40
C GLY A 128 -6.73 -3.17 16.98
N ASN A 129 -7.51 -2.79 15.98
CA ASN A 129 -8.55 -3.63 15.37
C ASN A 129 -8.66 -3.32 13.86
N ASP A 130 -8.70 -4.35 13.01
CA ASP A 130 -8.85 -4.18 11.55
C ASP A 130 -10.25 -3.70 11.12
N MET A 131 -11.18 -3.55 12.07
CA MET A 131 -12.44 -2.82 11.89
C MET A 131 -12.31 -1.30 12.06
N ASN A 132 -11.18 -0.81 12.59
CA ASN A 132 -10.92 0.62 12.75
C ASN A 132 -10.54 1.26 11.40
N GLY A 133 -10.55 2.59 11.31
CA GLY A 133 -10.14 3.30 10.09
C GLY A 133 -8.62 3.40 9.85
N GLY A 134 -7.80 3.04 10.84
CA GLY A 134 -6.35 3.14 10.77
C GLY A 134 -5.80 4.57 10.83
N LEU A 135 -6.63 5.60 11.04
CA LEU A 135 -6.23 7.02 10.90
C LEU A 135 -5.77 7.70 12.20
N ALA A 136 -5.77 6.99 13.33
CA ALA A 136 -5.31 7.53 14.62
C ALA A 136 -4.42 6.54 15.38
N ASP A 137 -3.36 7.04 16.00
CA ASP A 137 -2.43 6.25 16.84
C ASP A 137 -3.02 5.96 18.23
N THR A 138 -4.09 5.18 18.24
CA THR A 138 -4.76 4.73 19.47
C THR A 138 -5.33 3.33 19.25
N ALA A 139 -5.60 2.58 20.32
CA ALA A 139 -6.23 1.26 20.21
C ALA A 139 -7.59 1.29 19.47
N GLY A 140 -8.37 2.36 19.64
CA GLY A 140 -9.66 2.55 18.95
C GLY A 140 -9.54 3.13 17.53
N GLY A 141 -8.33 3.48 17.08
CA GLY A 141 -8.11 4.14 15.80
C GLY A 141 -7.20 3.39 14.83
N ALA A 142 -6.28 2.56 15.34
CA ALA A 142 -5.29 1.85 14.55
C ALA A 142 -5.80 0.48 14.07
N PHE A 143 -5.27 0.01 12.94
CA PHE A 143 -5.41 -1.37 12.52
C PHE A 143 -4.67 -2.32 13.45
N ALA A 144 -5.08 -3.58 13.50
CA ALA A 144 -4.39 -4.63 14.25
C ALA A 144 -3.22 -5.23 13.45
N THR A 145 -3.37 -5.38 12.13
CA THR A 145 -2.41 -6.11 11.29
C THR A 145 -1.74 -5.24 10.23
N ILE A 146 -0.50 -5.58 9.90
CA ILE A 146 0.26 -4.91 8.84
C ILE A 146 -0.34 -5.26 7.48
N GLN A 147 -0.80 -6.49 7.29
CA GLN A 147 -1.41 -6.93 6.03
C GLN A 147 -2.69 -6.15 5.71
N HIS A 148 -3.56 -5.89 6.69
CA HIS A 148 -4.76 -5.09 6.47
C HIS A 148 -4.43 -3.65 6.05
N ALA A 149 -3.40 -3.05 6.63
CA ALA A 149 -2.92 -1.74 6.20
C ALA A 149 -2.39 -1.75 4.76
N VAL A 150 -1.63 -2.79 4.37
CA VAL A 150 -1.15 -2.98 3.00
C VAL A 150 -2.31 -3.10 2.01
N ASP A 151 -3.33 -3.91 2.33
CA ASP A 151 -4.50 -4.11 1.48
C ASP A 151 -5.35 -2.83 1.36
N THR A 152 -5.49 -2.08 2.45
CA THR A 152 -6.16 -0.77 2.47
C THR A 152 -5.47 0.21 1.54
N VAL A 153 -4.13 0.34 1.63
CA VAL A 153 -3.37 1.26 0.78
C VAL A 153 -3.40 0.84 -0.68
N ALA A 154 -3.38 -0.47 -0.96
CA ALA A 154 -3.48 -1.00 -2.32
C ALA A 154 -4.85 -0.78 -2.98
N ALA A 155 -5.89 -0.46 -2.20
CA ALA A 155 -7.20 -0.08 -2.70
C ALA A 155 -7.25 1.37 -3.22
N LEU A 156 -6.31 2.23 -2.80
CA LEU A 156 -6.25 3.64 -3.15
C LEU A 156 -5.63 3.90 -4.53
N ASP A 157 -5.92 5.06 -5.10
CA ASP A 157 -5.06 5.75 -6.05
C ASP A 157 -4.22 6.79 -5.29
N LEU A 158 -2.90 6.60 -5.27
CA LEU A 158 -1.98 7.46 -4.53
C LEU A 158 -1.78 8.82 -5.20
N SER A 159 -2.20 9.01 -6.46
CA SER A 159 -1.85 10.19 -7.26
C SER A 159 -0.35 10.43 -7.22
N ILE A 160 0.13 11.50 -6.58
CA ILE A 160 1.55 11.81 -6.34
C ILE A 160 1.93 11.75 -4.85
N HIS A 161 1.01 11.33 -3.99
CA HIS A 161 1.15 11.44 -2.55
C HIS A 161 1.71 10.16 -1.92
N ASN A 162 2.64 10.34 -1.00
CA ASN A 162 3.23 9.22 -0.28
C ASN A 162 2.32 8.78 0.89
N VAL A 163 2.31 7.48 1.16
CA VAL A 163 1.63 6.90 2.30
C VAL A 163 2.63 6.32 3.29
N THR A 164 2.41 6.56 4.58
CA THR A 164 3.16 5.91 5.66
C THR A 164 2.25 4.94 6.39
N ILE A 165 2.65 3.67 6.49
CA ILE A 165 2.07 2.72 7.43
C ILE A 165 2.98 2.74 8.65
N GLN A 166 2.59 3.49 9.67
CA GLN A 166 3.30 3.61 10.94
C GLN A 166 2.93 2.44 11.84
N ILE A 167 3.91 1.60 12.13
CA ILE A 167 3.74 0.38 12.91
C ILE A 167 4.24 0.65 14.33
N GLY A 168 3.37 0.43 15.31
CA GLY A 168 3.68 0.54 16.73
C GLY A 168 4.56 -0.60 17.23
N ALA A 169 5.14 -0.43 18.42
CA ALA A 169 5.95 -1.47 19.05
C ALA A 169 5.13 -2.76 19.25
N GLY A 170 5.74 -3.90 18.95
CA GLY A 170 5.07 -5.19 19.03
C GLY A 170 5.70 -6.25 18.14
N THR A 171 5.17 -7.47 18.29
CA THR A 171 5.53 -8.62 17.46
C THR A 171 4.35 -9.03 16.60
N TYR A 172 4.56 -8.99 15.29
CA TYR A 172 3.59 -9.27 14.23
C TYR A 172 3.93 -10.60 13.59
N GLY A 173 3.04 -11.58 13.72
CA GLY A 173 3.28 -12.96 13.29
C GLY A 173 2.81 -13.26 11.87
N GLU A 174 2.07 -12.34 11.27
CA GLU A 174 1.47 -12.48 9.96
C GLU A 174 2.51 -12.34 8.83
N PRO A 175 2.29 -13.03 7.69
CA PRO A 175 3.02 -12.72 6.47
C PRO A 175 2.60 -11.36 5.92
N VAL A 176 3.56 -10.55 5.47
CA VAL A 176 3.30 -9.30 4.77
C VAL A 176 3.52 -9.49 3.27
N VAL A 177 2.43 -9.58 2.51
CA VAL A 177 2.44 -9.71 1.05
C VAL A 177 2.10 -8.36 0.44
N LEU A 178 3.12 -7.71 -0.10
CA LEU A 178 3.00 -6.43 -0.79
C LEU A 178 2.14 -6.56 -2.05
N LYS A 179 1.46 -5.47 -2.41
CA LYS A 179 0.51 -5.40 -3.52
C LYS A 179 0.92 -4.31 -4.51
N SER A 180 0.41 -4.42 -5.74
CA SER A 180 0.57 -3.35 -6.72
C SER A 180 -0.17 -2.09 -6.30
N LEU A 181 0.48 -0.95 -6.48
CA LEU A 181 -0.03 0.37 -6.17
C LEU A 181 -0.56 1.05 -7.44
N THR A 182 -1.51 1.97 -7.25
CA THR A 182 -1.98 2.89 -8.30
C THR A 182 -1.48 4.29 -7.97
N GLY A 183 -1.03 5.04 -8.97
CA GLY A 183 -0.39 6.35 -8.76
C GLY A 183 1.14 6.27 -8.63
N ALA A 184 1.79 7.42 -8.61
CA ALA A 184 3.24 7.60 -8.54
C ALA A 184 3.78 7.74 -7.09
N GLY A 185 2.90 7.84 -6.10
CA GLY A 185 3.27 7.88 -4.69
C GLY A 185 4.01 6.61 -4.22
N SER A 186 4.84 6.76 -3.20
CA SER A 186 5.51 5.64 -2.52
C SER A 186 4.79 5.24 -1.23
N VAL A 187 4.94 3.99 -0.82
CA VAL A 187 4.40 3.49 0.45
C VAL A 187 5.52 3.01 1.35
N LYS A 188 5.57 3.56 2.57
CA LYS A 188 6.58 3.22 3.58
C LYS A 188 5.96 2.39 4.71
N LEU A 189 6.46 1.18 4.92
CA LEU A 189 6.30 0.43 6.17
C LEU A 189 7.33 0.96 7.16
N ARG A 190 6.88 1.70 8.18
CA ARG A 190 7.74 2.40 9.13
C ARG A 190 7.53 1.88 10.54
N GLY A 191 8.54 1.23 11.12
CA GLY A 191 8.60 0.88 12.54
C GLY A 191 9.32 1.96 13.35
N ASN A 192 10.35 1.56 14.11
CA ASN A 192 11.23 2.44 14.86
C ASN A 192 12.66 2.45 14.25
N PRO A 193 13.03 3.45 13.43
CA PRO A 193 14.37 3.53 12.83
C PRO A 193 15.52 3.60 13.82
N SER A 194 15.27 4.06 15.06
CA SER A 194 16.30 4.18 16.10
C SER A 194 16.48 2.90 16.92
N ALA A 195 15.45 2.05 16.96
CA ALA A 195 15.48 0.75 17.61
C ALA A 195 14.59 -0.24 16.83
N PRO A 196 15.08 -0.79 15.70
CA PRO A 196 14.28 -1.66 14.84
C PRO A 196 13.74 -2.91 15.55
N GLY A 197 14.38 -3.33 16.64
CA GLY A 197 13.92 -4.43 17.49
C GLY A 197 12.62 -4.17 18.25
N ASP A 198 12.14 -2.94 18.33
CA ASP A 198 10.85 -2.61 18.96
C ASP A 198 9.65 -3.06 18.10
N VAL A 199 9.85 -3.16 16.79
CA VAL A 199 8.82 -3.57 15.82
C VAL A 199 9.32 -4.81 15.10
N VAL A 200 8.78 -5.97 15.44
CA VAL A 200 9.27 -7.26 14.96
C VAL A 200 8.22 -7.93 14.07
N ILE A 201 8.58 -8.27 12.84
CA ILE A 201 7.81 -9.23 12.02
C ILE A 201 8.45 -10.60 12.21
N ALA A 202 7.79 -11.44 13.01
CA ALA A 202 8.26 -12.75 13.45
C ALA A 202 7.42 -13.87 12.85
N ARG A 203 7.84 -14.37 11.69
CA ARG A 203 7.12 -15.44 10.99
C ARG A 203 7.39 -16.81 11.63
N ALA A 204 6.33 -17.58 11.84
CA ALA A 204 6.41 -19.00 12.17
C ALA A 204 6.39 -19.84 10.88
N GLY A 205 7.45 -20.61 10.63
CA GLY A 205 7.53 -21.55 9.49
C GLY A 205 8.12 -20.96 8.21
N SER A 206 8.06 -21.75 7.12
CA SER A 206 8.59 -21.39 5.80
C SER A 206 7.82 -20.24 5.15
N GLY A 207 8.46 -19.56 4.20
CA GLY A 207 7.99 -18.38 3.48
C GLY A 207 8.70 -17.09 3.89
N ALA A 208 8.22 -15.95 3.40
CA ALA A 208 8.87 -14.66 3.62
C ALA A 208 8.21 -13.85 4.77
N CYS A 209 8.99 -13.08 5.55
CA CYS A 209 8.40 -12.05 6.43
C CYS A 209 7.70 -10.98 5.58
N ILE A 210 8.43 -10.43 4.59
CA ILE A 210 7.87 -9.51 3.58
C ILE A 210 8.12 -10.08 2.18
N GLN A 211 7.03 -10.23 1.42
CA GLN A 211 7.02 -10.78 0.07
C GLN A 211 6.53 -9.76 -0.95
N ALA A 212 7.24 -9.65 -2.07
CA ALA A 212 6.89 -8.85 -3.23
C ALA A 212 7.09 -9.68 -4.51
N VAL A 213 6.00 -10.07 -5.18
CA VAL A 213 6.06 -10.89 -6.40
C VAL A 213 5.27 -10.22 -7.52
N ASN A 214 5.96 -9.79 -8.57
CA ASN A 214 5.41 -9.02 -9.69
C ASN A 214 4.58 -7.79 -9.25
N VAL A 215 4.97 -7.14 -8.17
CA VAL A 215 4.27 -5.96 -7.65
C VAL A 215 4.73 -4.70 -8.38
N ILE A 216 3.81 -3.79 -8.67
CA ILE A 216 4.11 -2.48 -9.27
C ILE A 216 4.05 -1.41 -8.18
N GLY A 217 5.01 -0.49 -8.15
CA GLY A 217 5.04 0.63 -7.20
C GLY A 217 6.30 0.68 -6.35
N ASP A 218 6.45 1.74 -5.56
CA ASP A 218 7.64 1.99 -4.73
C ASP A 218 7.36 1.67 -3.26
N TRP A 219 7.72 0.45 -2.84
CA TRP A 219 7.62 0.01 -1.44
C TRP A 219 8.91 0.23 -0.68
N ARG A 220 8.82 0.84 0.51
CA ARG A 220 9.96 1.16 1.39
C ARG A 220 9.78 0.56 2.78
N ILE A 221 10.82 -0.07 3.31
CA ILE A 221 10.84 -0.66 4.65
C ILE A 221 11.83 0.12 5.51
N ASP A 222 11.39 0.58 6.68
CA ASP A 222 12.17 1.47 7.55
C ASP A 222 11.99 1.12 9.03
N GLY A 223 13.06 0.69 9.72
CA GLY A 223 13.05 0.56 11.18
C GLY A 223 12.31 -0.66 11.73
N ILE A 224 12.44 -1.82 11.08
CA ILE A 224 11.71 -3.05 11.44
C ILE A 224 12.71 -4.21 11.59
N ARG A 225 12.54 -5.06 12.61
CA ARG A 225 13.23 -6.34 12.71
C ARG A 225 12.45 -7.44 12.01
N LEU A 226 13.14 -8.24 11.19
CA LEU A 226 12.57 -9.38 10.47
C LEU A 226 13.23 -10.67 10.95
N THR A 227 12.43 -11.64 11.40
CA THR A 227 12.95 -12.91 11.95
C THR A 227 12.05 -14.10 11.65
N ILE A 228 12.66 -15.28 11.48
CA ILE A 228 12.02 -16.56 11.24
C ILE A 228 12.66 -17.62 12.16
N ALA A 229 11.93 -18.07 13.19
CA ALA A 229 12.51 -18.88 14.27
C ALA A 229 13.00 -20.28 13.85
N SER A 230 12.39 -20.88 12.83
CA SER A 230 12.72 -22.24 12.34
C SER A 230 13.04 -22.21 10.84
N ALA A 231 14.07 -21.46 10.47
CA ALA A 231 14.30 -21.14 9.09
C ALA A 231 15.03 -22.25 8.31
N GLY A 232 14.45 -22.62 7.16
CA GLY A 232 15.05 -23.52 6.17
C GLY A 232 15.46 -22.77 4.90
N SER A 233 15.73 -23.52 3.82
CA SER A 233 16.02 -22.92 2.50
C SER A 233 14.86 -22.12 1.93
N ASP A 234 13.63 -22.40 2.34
CA ASP A 234 12.43 -21.71 1.85
C ASP A 234 11.96 -20.67 2.88
N SER A 235 12.87 -19.85 3.38
CA SER A 235 12.57 -18.86 4.42
C SER A 235 13.32 -17.56 4.11
N TRP A 236 12.59 -16.45 4.02
CA TRP A 236 13.13 -15.18 3.52
C TRP A 236 12.77 -14.00 4.43
N SER A 237 13.71 -13.18 4.88
CA SER A 237 13.31 -11.95 5.59
C SER A 237 12.65 -10.97 4.61
N LEU A 238 13.33 -10.63 3.52
CA LEU A 238 12.81 -9.87 2.38
C LEU A 238 12.92 -10.71 1.12
N TRP A 239 11.80 -10.91 0.41
CA TRP A 239 11.78 -11.60 -0.87
C TRP A 239 11.14 -10.75 -1.96
N ALA A 240 11.97 -10.30 -2.90
CA ALA A 240 11.57 -9.61 -4.11
C ALA A 240 11.72 -10.53 -5.33
N ASN A 241 10.65 -10.73 -6.08
CA ASN A 241 10.62 -11.61 -7.25
C ASN A 241 9.87 -10.96 -8.41
N GLY A 242 10.42 -11.07 -9.61
CA GLY A 242 9.76 -10.65 -10.85
C GLY A 242 10.15 -9.25 -11.31
N PRO A 243 10.08 -8.98 -12.63
CA PRO A 243 10.72 -7.82 -13.26
C PRO A 243 10.08 -6.47 -12.96
N THR A 244 8.85 -6.45 -12.45
CA THR A 244 8.16 -5.21 -12.05
C THR A 244 8.45 -4.81 -10.61
N THR A 245 8.97 -5.75 -9.81
CA THR A 245 9.14 -5.58 -8.37
C THR A 245 10.32 -4.66 -8.05
N THR A 246 10.01 -3.54 -7.39
CA THR A 246 10.99 -2.65 -6.75
C THR A 246 10.77 -2.66 -5.24
N LEU A 247 11.82 -2.94 -4.47
CA LEU A 247 11.78 -2.94 -3.01
C LEU A 247 12.94 -2.13 -2.44
N ARG A 248 12.65 -1.24 -1.48
CA ARG A 248 13.67 -0.42 -0.82
C ARG A 248 13.67 -0.67 0.68
N TYR A 249 14.84 -0.62 1.30
CA TYR A 249 14.92 -0.74 2.75
C TYR A 249 16.04 0.09 3.36
N GLN A 250 15.83 0.49 4.62
CA GLN A 250 16.81 1.11 5.50
C GLN A 250 16.42 0.80 6.96
N ASN A 251 17.37 0.92 7.89
CA ASN A 251 17.19 0.64 9.31
C ASN A 251 16.51 -0.71 9.61
N VAL A 252 16.65 -1.69 8.72
CA VAL A 252 16.10 -3.04 8.93
C VAL A 252 17.08 -3.85 9.76
N ASP A 253 16.58 -4.55 10.77
CA ASP A 253 17.35 -5.53 11.53
C ASP A 253 16.99 -6.95 11.09
N PHE A 254 17.96 -7.65 10.51
CA PHE A 254 17.80 -9.04 10.09
C PHE A 254 18.16 -9.97 11.25
N GLY A 255 17.12 -10.51 11.90
CA GLY A 255 17.25 -11.60 12.85
C GLY A 255 17.54 -12.95 12.17
N PRO A 256 17.52 -14.05 12.93
CA PRO A 256 17.67 -15.40 12.38
C PRO A 256 16.65 -15.66 11.26
N SER A 257 17.13 -16.09 10.09
CA SER A 257 16.28 -16.48 8.97
C SER A 257 17.02 -17.39 7.98
N GLY A 258 16.34 -17.84 6.92
CA GLY A 258 16.96 -18.72 5.93
C GLY A 258 17.83 -17.87 5.02
N ARG A 259 17.23 -16.94 4.30
CA ARG A 259 17.92 -15.92 3.52
C ARG A 259 17.39 -14.56 3.92
N GLN A 260 18.25 -13.59 4.14
CA GLN A 260 17.82 -12.30 4.68
C GLN A 260 17.29 -11.37 3.57
N VAL A 261 18.09 -11.09 2.55
CA VAL A 261 17.69 -10.23 1.43
C VAL A 261 17.78 -11.02 0.13
N VAL A 262 16.63 -11.19 -0.53
CA VAL A 262 16.53 -11.97 -1.76
C VAL A 262 15.90 -11.15 -2.88
N ALA A 263 16.58 -11.12 -4.02
CA ALA A 263 16.09 -10.54 -5.26
C ALA A 263 16.27 -11.56 -6.39
N GLU A 264 15.19 -11.92 -7.08
CA GLU A 264 15.21 -12.92 -8.15
C GLU A 264 14.32 -12.53 -9.34
N ASN A 265 14.57 -13.14 -10.49
CA ASN A 265 13.76 -13.02 -11.70
C ASN A 265 13.56 -11.56 -12.16
N GLY A 266 14.64 -10.78 -12.22
CA GLY A 266 14.61 -9.38 -12.67
C GLY A 266 14.16 -8.35 -11.63
N ALA A 267 13.91 -8.75 -10.39
CA ALA A 267 13.54 -7.81 -9.33
C ALA A 267 14.67 -6.81 -9.01
N PHE A 268 14.30 -5.61 -8.56
CA PHE A 268 15.22 -4.58 -8.11
C PHE A 268 15.06 -4.35 -6.60
N VAL A 269 16.14 -4.56 -5.84
CA VAL A 269 16.19 -4.27 -4.41
C VAL A 269 17.23 -3.19 -4.13
N ARG A 270 16.87 -2.18 -3.34
CA ARG A 270 17.80 -1.13 -2.94
C ARG A 270 17.90 -0.92 -1.44
N LYS A 271 19.14 -0.89 -0.94
CA LYS A 271 19.47 -0.43 0.41
C LYS A 271 19.67 1.09 0.36
N GLU A 272 18.78 1.84 1.02
CA GLU A 272 18.79 3.32 1.01
C GLU A 272 19.51 3.93 2.22
N GLY A 273 19.77 3.13 3.25
CA GLY A 273 20.39 3.57 4.50
C GLY A 273 20.89 2.37 5.32
N PRO A 274 21.48 2.62 6.50
CA PRO A 274 22.16 1.59 7.27
C PRO A 274 21.22 0.42 7.59
N CYS A 275 21.76 -0.77 7.82
CA CYS A 275 20.97 -1.90 8.30
C CYS A 275 21.72 -2.67 9.38
N PHE A 276 21.02 -3.62 10.00
CA PHE A 276 21.50 -4.36 11.15
C PHE A 276 21.33 -5.87 10.93
N ILE A 277 22.19 -6.66 11.55
CA ILE A 277 22.07 -8.14 11.55
C ILE A 277 22.17 -8.61 13.00
N SER A 278 21.07 -9.11 13.55
CA SER A 278 20.99 -9.69 14.91
C SER A 278 20.97 -11.22 14.92
N GLY A 279 20.96 -11.87 13.76
CA GLY A 279 21.06 -13.33 13.66
C GLY A 279 21.61 -13.83 12.32
N GLY A 280 22.13 -15.05 12.32
CA GLY A 280 22.65 -15.73 11.13
C GLY A 280 21.58 -16.41 10.28
N GLY A 281 22.01 -17.21 9.31
CA GLY A 281 21.11 -17.91 8.39
C GLY A 281 21.83 -18.81 7.40
N ILE A 282 21.30 -18.93 6.19
CA ILE A 282 21.96 -19.55 5.03
C ILE A 282 22.70 -18.48 4.22
N ASN A 283 22.05 -17.37 3.91
CA ASN A 283 22.63 -16.25 3.14
C ASN A 283 22.16 -14.90 3.70
N HIS A 284 23.01 -13.87 3.68
CA HIS A 284 22.56 -12.50 3.92
C HIS A 284 22.01 -11.88 2.62
N LEU A 285 22.80 -11.92 1.54
CA LEU A 285 22.43 -11.43 0.22
C LEU A 285 22.31 -12.60 -0.75
N PHE A 286 21.16 -12.75 -1.41
CA PHE A 286 20.94 -13.81 -2.40
C PHE A 286 20.27 -13.24 -3.65
N ILE A 287 21.11 -12.82 -4.61
CA ILE A 287 20.69 -12.03 -5.77
C ILE A 287 20.89 -12.89 -7.03
N ARG A 288 19.82 -13.26 -7.71
CA ARG A 288 19.90 -14.22 -8.83
C ARG A 288 18.99 -13.88 -9.99
N VAL A 289 19.26 -14.51 -11.14
CA VAL A 289 18.36 -14.51 -12.32
C VAL A 289 18.02 -13.09 -12.76
N ALA A 290 19.01 -12.39 -13.30
CA ALA A 290 18.91 -11.01 -13.81
C ALA A 290 18.40 -9.96 -12.80
N ALA A 291 18.26 -10.31 -11.51
CA ALA A 291 17.91 -9.35 -10.48
C ALA A 291 19.07 -8.40 -10.17
N THR A 292 18.72 -7.23 -9.63
CA THR A 292 19.68 -6.21 -9.23
C THR A 292 19.51 -5.89 -7.75
N TYR A 293 20.63 -5.87 -7.04
CA TYR A 293 20.74 -5.29 -5.71
C TYR A 293 21.63 -4.04 -5.78
N ASP A 294 21.11 -2.91 -5.31
CA ASP A 294 21.79 -1.62 -5.30
C ASP A 294 21.94 -1.11 -3.85
N ALA A 295 23.16 -0.88 -3.40
CA ALA A 295 23.44 -0.27 -2.09
C ALA A 295 24.21 1.04 -2.22
N ASN A 296 24.12 1.71 -3.36
CA ASN A 296 24.68 3.04 -3.51
C ASN A 296 23.94 4.05 -2.64
N GLY A 297 24.67 4.64 -1.68
CA GLY A 297 24.12 5.46 -0.61
C GLY A 297 23.54 4.66 0.56
N GLY A 298 23.68 3.33 0.56
CA GLY A 298 23.09 2.44 1.55
C GLY A 298 23.73 2.47 2.94
N GLY A 299 24.86 3.14 3.16
CA GLY A 299 25.54 3.17 4.48
C GLY A 299 25.96 1.78 5.01
N ASP A 300 26.30 1.72 6.29
CA ASP A 300 26.91 0.54 6.92
C ASP A 300 25.92 -0.58 7.24
N THR A 301 26.46 -1.78 7.43
CA THR A 301 25.73 -2.94 7.97
C THR A 301 26.37 -3.31 9.31
N THR A 302 25.60 -3.22 10.39
CA THR A 302 26.12 -3.45 11.76
C THR A 302 25.60 -4.77 12.32
N PHE A 303 26.51 -5.63 12.78
CA PHE A 303 26.13 -6.84 13.52
C PHE A 303 25.77 -6.46 14.95
N VAL A 304 24.54 -6.78 15.38
CA VAL A 304 24.00 -6.35 16.67
C VAL A 304 24.43 -7.33 17.75
N GLY A 305 25.10 -6.80 18.77
CA GLY A 305 25.64 -7.57 19.89
C GLY A 305 27.11 -7.90 19.66
N ALA A 306 27.99 -7.25 20.41
CA ALA A 306 29.43 -7.49 20.34
C ALA A 306 29.74 -8.98 20.54
N GLY A 307 30.42 -9.60 19.57
CA GLY A 307 30.74 -11.04 19.61
C GLY A 307 29.61 -11.97 19.16
N LEU A 308 28.57 -11.47 18.48
CA LEU A 308 27.57 -12.30 17.81
C LEU A 308 28.24 -13.28 16.84
N THR A 309 28.20 -14.58 17.17
CA THR A 309 28.65 -15.66 16.28
C THR A 309 27.57 -15.99 15.24
N ALA A 310 27.22 -15.02 14.40
CA ALA A 310 26.31 -15.27 13.30
C ALA A 310 26.97 -16.23 12.31
N ASN A 311 26.36 -17.38 12.08
CA ASN A 311 26.78 -18.34 11.06
C ASN A 311 25.92 -18.20 9.82
N PHE A 312 26.55 -18.09 8.65
CA PHE A 312 25.89 -18.22 7.36
C PHE A 312 26.31 -19.56 6.74
N SER A 313 25.42 -20.55 6.85
CA SER A 313 25.73 -21.94 6.46
C SER A 313 25.90 -22.15 4.95
N GLY A 314 25.43 -21.20 4.14
CA GLY A 314 25.80 -21.06 2.73
C GLY A 314 26.91 -20.03 2.53
N GLN A 315 26.72 -19.13 1.59
CA GLN A 315 27.58 -17.96 1.39
C GLN A 315 26.92 -16.71 1.95
N PHE A 316 27.68 -15.81 2.57
CA PHE A 316 27.16 -14.53 3.04
C PHE A 316 26.52 -13.74 1.89
N ALA A 317 27.20 -13.63 0.75
CA ALA A 317 26.67 -13.03 -0.47
C ALA A 317 26.69 -13.99 -1.68
N VAL A 318 25.54 -14.20 -2.32
CA VAL A 318 25.41 -14.95 -3.58
C VAL A 318 24.95 -14.00 -4.68
N CYS A 319 25.69 -14.00 -5.80
CA CYS A 319 25.28 -13.34 -7.02
C CYS A 319 25.39 -14.32 -8.20
N ALA A 320 24.26 -14.63 -8.86
CA ALA A 320 24.25 -15.67 -9.88
C ALA A 320 23.32 -15.41 -11.07
N THR A 321 23.63 -16.02 -12.21
CA THR A 321 22.75 -16.05 -13.39
C THR A 321 22.45 -14.64 -13.91
N GLY A 322 23.50 -13.92 -14.33
CA GLY A 322 23.40 -12.58 -14.89
C GLY A 322 22.90 -11.48 -13.93
N ALA A 323 22.81 -11.77 -12.64
CA ALA A 323 22.45 -10.80 -11.62
C ALA A 323 23.58 -9.80 -11.34
N ILE A 324 23.20 -8.65 -10.77
CA ILE A 324 24.13 -7.59 -10.36
C ILE A 324 23.95 -7.32 -8.87
N LEU A 325 25.04 -7.37 -8.12
CA LEU A 325 25.12 -6.90 -6.74
C LEU A 325 26.08 -5.70 -6.71
N TYR A 326 25.51 -4.50 -6.62
CA TYR A 326 26.23 -3.24 -6.62
C TYR A 326 26.31 -2.67 -5.20
N GLN A 327 27.44 -2.86 -4.55
CA GLN A 327 27.74 -2.39 -3.19
C GLN A 327 29.04 -1.58 -3.22
N PRO A 328 29.05 -0.36 -3.80
CA PRO A 328 30.27 0.43 -3.97
C PRO A 328 30.80 1.00 -2.65
N ASN A 329 29.97 1.08 -1.60
CA ASN A 329 30.24 1.75 -0.33
C ASN A 329 29.73 0.93 0.87
N GLY A 330 30.05 1.41 2.08
CA GLY A 330 29.62 0.85 3.36
C GLY A 330 30.64 -0.14 3.93
N VAL A 331 30.60 -0.32 5.25
CA VAL A 331 31.39 -1.33 5.96
C VAL A 331 30.52 -2.28 6.76
N TYR A 332 31.07 -3.46 7.05
CA TYR A 332 30.50 -4.42 7.98
C TYR A 332 31.09 -4.20 9.37
N VAL A 333 30.29 -3.63 10.28
CA VAL A 333 30.70 -3.29 11.64
C VAL A 333 30.46 -4.49 12.56
N ASP A 334 31.42 -4.80 13.43
CA ASP A 334 31.38 -5.92 14.40
C ASP A 334 31.27 -7.32 13.78
N ALA A 335 31.78 -7.48 12.55
CA ALA A 335 31.70 -8.73 11.79
C ALA A 335 32.78 -9.79 12.15
N GLY A 336 33.64 -9.55 13.13
CA GLY A 336 34.85 -10.36 13.39
C GLY A 336 34.60 -11.80 13.85
N ALA A 337 33.39 -12.11 14.33
CA ALA A 337 33.00 -13.45 14.78
C ALA A 337 32.08 -14.18 13.76
N VAL A 338 31.83 -13.59 12.59
CA VAL A 338 30.95 -14.15 11.57
C VAL A 338 31.64 -15.33 10.89
N THR A 339 30.94 -16.47 10.81
CA THR A 339 31.43 -17.68 10.13
C THR A 339 30.64 -17.99 8.86
N GLY A 340 31.26 -18.73 7.94
CA GLY A 340 30.70 -19.08 6.64
C GLY A 340 31.57 -18.65 5.48
N VAL A 341 31.12 -18.98 4.27
CA VAL A 341 31.79 -18.60 3.02
C VAL A 341 31.45 -17.16 2.69
N ARG A 342 32.45 -16.32 2.37
CA ARG A 342 32.24 -14.87 2.15
C ARG A 342 31.32 -14.57 0.96
N TYR A 343 31.55 -15.21 -0.18
CA TYR A 343 30.72 -14.98 -1.37
C TYR A 343 30.79 -16.12 -2.39
N LEU A 344 29.80 -16.14 -3.29
CA LEU A 344 29.83 -16.88 -4.55
C LEU A 344 29.36 -15.96 -5.68
N VAL A 345 30.16 -15.83 -6.74
CA VAL A 345 29.76 -15.20 -8.00
C VAL A 345 29.81 -16.21 -9.13
N THR A 346 28.67 -16.47 -9.78
CA THR A 346 28.62 -17.52 -10.82
C THR A 346 27.69 -17.18 -11.98
N ARG A 347 27.88 -17.86 -13.12
CA ARG A 347 27.01 -17.78 -14.30
C ARG A 347 26.85 -16.34 -14.80
N ASN A 348 27.98 -15.72 -15.13
CA ASN A 348 28.10 -14.36 -15.67
C ASN A 348 27.47 -13.25 -14.80
N ALA A 349 27.34 -13.48 -13.50
CA ALA A 349 26.90 -12.46 -12.55
C ALA A 349 28.07 -11.57 -12.10
N VAL A 350 27.76 -10.41 -11.53
CA VAL A 350 28.77 -9.44 -11.07
C VAL A 350 28.46 -8.99 -9.65
N ILE A 351 29.45 -9.10 -8.77
CA ILE A 351 29.50 -8.32 -7.54
C ILE A 351 30.50 -7.19 -7.75
N GLN A 352 30.04 -5.96 -7.60
CA GLN A 352 30.90 -4.78 -7.49
C GLN A 352 30.89 -4.33 -6.03
N LYS A 353 32.02 -4.51 -5.35
CA LYS A 353 32.25 -4.12 -3.96
C LYS A 353 32.99 -2.76 -3.89
N PRO A 354 33.27 -2.21 -2.69
CA PRO A 354 34.12 -1.04 -2.58
C PRO A 354 35.55 -1.33 -3.08
N GLY A 355 36.27 -0.27 -3.45
CA GLY A 355 37.70 -0.37 -3.80
C GLY A 355 38.59 -0.80 -2.62
N VAL A 356 38.06 -0.78 -1.39
CA VAL A 356 38.73 -1.17 -0.15
C VAL A 356 38.24 -2.54 0.33
N GLY A 357 39.10 -3.31 1.02
CA GLY A 357 38.72 -4.61 1.63
C GLY A 357 39.05 -5.87 0.82
N GLY A 358 39.51 -5.75 -0.43
CA GLY A 358 39.99 -6.90 -1.23
C GLY A 358 38.97 -8.04 -1.35
N LEU A 359 39.44 -9.29 -1.43
CA LEU A 359 38.59 -10.50 -1.45
C LEU A 359 37.85 -10.72 -0.11
N GLU A 360 38.21 -9.93 0.90
CA GLU A 360 37.78 -10.08 2.28
C GLU A 360 36.60 -9.18 2.66
N TYR A 361 36.10 -8.38 1.71
CA TYR A 361 35.09 -7.36 1.99
C TYR A 361 33.81 -7.91 2.65
N PHE A 362 33.30 -9.05 2.19
CA PHE A 362 32.14 -9.70 2.84
C PHE A 362 32.57 -10.51 4.07
N PRO A 363 31.77 -10.52 5.16
CA PRO A 363 32.04 -11.31 6.37
C PRO A 363 32.09 -12.82 6.12
N GLY A 364 32.89 -13.52 6.92
CA GLY A 364 33.04 -14.97 6.87
C GLY A 364 34.48 -15.41 7.16
N ASN A 365 34.63 -16.68 7.54
CA ASN A 365 35.93 -17.29 7.84
C ASN A 365 36.41 -18.26 6.76
N VAL A 366 35.66 -18.41 5.66
CA VAL A 366 36.03 -19.22 4.49
C VAL A 366 36.02 -18.33 3.25
N ASP A 367 37.06 -18.43 2.43
CA ASP A 367 37.22 -17.63 1.21
C ASP A 367 36.05 -17.80 0.23
N GLY A 368 35.70 -16.71 -0.46
CA GLY A 368 34.69 -16.73 -1.50
C GLY A 368 35.22 -17.26 -2.84
N SER A 369 34.33 -17.58 -3.77
CA SER A 369 34.68 -18.10 -5.09
C SER A 369 33.98 -17.39 -6.25
N THR A 370 34.64 -17.42 -7.42
CA THR A 370 34.07 -17.00 -8.70
C THR A 370 34.09 -18.17 -9.67
N GLU A 371 32.99 -18.42 -10.36
CA GLU A 371 32.82 -19.57 -11.26
C GLU A 371 32.07 -19.17 -12.54
N VAL A 372 32.21 -19.93 -13.62
CA VAL A 372 31.36 -19.80 -14.84
C VAL A 372 31.16 -18.32 -15.28
N GLY A 373 32.26 -17.58 -15.42
CA GLY A 373 32.26 -16.18 -15.86
C GLY A 373 31.81 -15.15 -14.83
N GLY A 374 31.58 -15.54 -13.56
CA GLY A 374 31.28 -14.62 -12.48
C GLY A 374 32.44 -13.66 -12.18
N GLN A 375 32.13 -12.39 -11.88
CA GLN A 375 33.12 -11.36 -11.60
C GLN A 375 32.95 -10.77 -10.20
N TYR A 376 34.05 -10.67 -9.48
CA TYR A 376 34.14 -10.00 -8.19
C TYR A 376 35.09 -8.82 -8.33
N ALA A 377 34.52 -7.61 -8.48
CA ALA A 377 35.24 -6.38 -8.82
C ALA A 377 35.33 -5.44 -7.60
#